data_AF-A0A353D819-F1
#
_entry.id   AF-A0A353D819-F1
#
_cell.length_a   1.000
_cell.length_b   1.000
_cell.length_c   1.000
_cell.angle_alpha   90.00
_cell.angle_beta   90.00
_cell.angle_gamma   90.00
#
_symmetry.space_group_name_H-M   'P 1'
#
loop_
_entity.id
_entity.type
_entity.pdbx_description
1 polymer ?
#
loop_
_entity_poly.entity_id
_entity_poly.type
_entity_poly.pdbx_seq_one_letter_code
_entity_poly.pdbx_strand_id
1 'polypeptide(L)'
;MIYAALAALWILFSDAAVRLLAQDAAALSRMQTSKGWFFVACTALLLAALLAREYRVLLAHQRQLEHLNRLYAVLSQVNQSIVREEDRGRLFQEICRIALEFGGFRLAWIGGVAGVEGGLTVLAAAGAAPAVLGR
;
A
#
# COMPACT_ATOMS: atom_id res chain seq x y z
N MET A 1 -25.39 10.61 -17.01
CA MET A 1 -26.86 10.80 -17.06
C MET A 1 -27.52 10.89 -15.68
N ILE A 2 -27.01 10.21 -14.64
CA ILE A 2 -27.56 10.25 -13.26
C ILE A 2 -27.54 11.67 -12.64
N TYR A 3 -26.49 12.46 -12.90
CA TYR A 3 -26.37 13.82 -12.39
C TYR A 3 -27.46 14.79 -12.89
N ALA A 4 -27.96 14.61 -14.12
CA ALA A 4 -29.00 15.48 -14.68
C ALA A 4 -30.38 15.22 -14.04
N ALA A 5 -30.68 13.96 -13.71
CA ALA A 5 -31.93 13.59 -13.05
C ALA A 5 -31.97 14.07 -11.60
N LEU A 6 -30.85 13.96 -10.87
CA LEU A 6 -30.73 14.48 -9.50
C LEU A 6 -30.79 16.00 -9.47
N ALA A 7 -30.18 16.68 -10.45
CA ALA A 7 -30.27 18.13 -10.59
C ALA A 7 -31.70 18.59 -10.90
N ALA A 8 -32.41 17.94 -11.82
CA ALA A 8 -33.79 18.28 -12.17
C ALA A 8 -34.76 18.03 -11.01
N LEU A 9 -34.61 16.90 -10.29
CA LEU A 9 -35.42 16.56 -9.13
C LEU A 9 -35.20 17.56 -7.98
N TRP A 10 -33.96 18.02 -7.79
CA TRP A 10 -33.60 19.02 -6.79
C TRP A 10 -34.11 20.42 -7.14
N ILE A 11 -34.10 20.80 -8.43
CA ILE A 11 -34.66 22.06 -8.93
C ILE A 11 -36.18 22.09 -8.70
N LEU A 12 -36.89 21.01 -9.03
CA LEU A 12 -38.35 20.89 -8.82
C LEU A 12 -38.73 20.93 -7.33
N PHE A 13 -37.97 20.25 -6.48
CA PHE A 13 -38.17 20.25 -5.03
C PHE A 13 -37.88 21.64 -4.42
N SER A 14 -36.90 22.35 -4.96
CA SER A 14 -36.54 23.72 -4.57
C SER A 14 -37.66 24.70 -4.89
N ASP A 15 -38.27 24.62 -6.08
CA ASP A 15 -39.34 25.50 -6.51
C ASP A 15 -40.66 25.21 -5.79
N ALA A 16 -40.96 23.94 -5.48
CA ALA A 16 -42.15 23.55 -4.74
C ALA A 16 -42.13 24.02 -3.28
N ALA A 17 -40.99 23.90 -2.60
CA ALA A 17 -40.83 24.35 -1.21
C ALA A 17 -40.87 25.89 -1.09
N VAL A 18 -40.30 26.61 -2.07
CA VAL A 18 -40.37 28.08 -2.11
C VAL A 18 -41.80 28.57 -2.31
N ARG A 19 -42.60 27.89 -3.14
CA ARG A 19 -44.00 28.26 -3.39
C ARG A 19 -44.91 28.02 -2.19
N LEU A 20 -44.65 26.99 -1.38
CA LEU A 20 -45.44 26.67 -0.18
C LEU A 20 -45.12 27.58 1.03
N LEU A 21 -43.93 28.19 1.07
CA LEU A 21 -43.46 29.06 2.16
C LEU A 21 -43.56 30.57 1.86
N ALA A 22 -44.01 30.96 0.66
CA ALA A 22 -44.02 32.34 0.18
C ALA A 22 -45.10 33.27 0.80
N GLN A 23 -45.84 32.85 1.83
CA GLN A 23 -46.77 33.72 2.54
C GLN A 23 -46.10 34.66 3.56
N ASP A 24 -44.80 34.47 3.89
CA ASP A 24 -44.04 35.35 4.80
C ASP A 24 -42.77 35.91 4.13
N ALA A 25 -42.87 37.15 3.64
CA ALA A 25 -41.83 37.85 2.88
C ALA A 25 -40.55 38.21 3.68
N ALA A 26 -40.49 37.93 4.99
CA ALA A 26 -39.34 38.26 5.84
C ALA A 26 -38.35 37.08 6.07
N ALA A 27 -38.72 35.84 5.74
CA ALA A 27 -37.85 34.67 5.87
C ALA A 27 -36.96 34.41 4.64
N LEU A 28 -37.21 35.12 3.52
CA LEU A 28 -36.60 34.86 2.21
C LEU A 28 -35.10 35.20 2.11
N SER A 29 -34.59 36.15 2.90
CA SER A 29 -33.19 36.61 2.77
C SER A 29 -32.17 35.66 3.45
N ARG A 30 -32.56 34.96 4.52
CA ARG A 30 -31.65 34.03 5.24
C ARG A 30 -31.66 32.61 4.68
N MET A 31 -32.72 32.20 4.00
CA MET A 31 -32.92 30.80 3.64
C MET A 31 -32.26 30.38 2.31
N GLN A 32 -31.81 31.32 1.48
CA GLN A 32 -31.19 31.01 0.17
C GLN A 32 -29.70 30.60 0.24
N THR A 33 -28.93 31.12 1.20
CA THR A 33 -27.50 30.78 1.37
C THR A 33 -27.28 29.34 1.84
N SER A 34 -28.26 28.79 2.58
CA SER A 34 -28.24 27.40 3.03
C SER A 34 -28.26 26.39 1.87
N LYS A 35 -28.99 26.69 0.79
CA LYS A 35 -29.12 25.84 -0.41
C LYS A 35 -27.80 25.68 -1.16
N GLY A 36 -27.00 26.75 -1.26
CA GLY A 36 -25.71 26.73 -1.95
C GLY A 36 -24.62 25.99 -1.16
N TRP A 37 -24.58 26.19 0.16
CA TRP A 37 -23.60 25.53 1.03
C TRP A 37 -23.77 24.01 1.08
N PHE A 38 -25.01 23.50 1.00
CA PHE A 38 -25.25 22.06 0.93
C PHE A 38 -24.70 21.43 -0.37
N PHE A 39 -24.90 22.09 -1.51
CA PHE A 39 -24.35 21.64 -2.79
C PHE A 39 -22.82 21.67 -2.80
N VAL A 40 -22.21 22.73 -2.26
CA VAL A 40 -20.74 22.84 -2.12
C VAL A 40 -20.21 21.79 -1.15
N ALA A 41 -20.88 21.53 -0.04
CA ALA A 41 -20.48 20.50 0.93
C ALA A 41 -20.57 19.09 0.32
N CYS A 42 -21.65 18.78 -0.40
CA CYS A 42 -21.79 17.49 -1.07
C CYS A 42 -20.76 17.29 -2.18
N THR A 43 -20.52 18.31 -3.01
CA THR A 43 -19.50 18.24 -4.07
C THR A 43 -18.09 18.16 -3.49
N ALA A 44 -17.78 18.94 -2.44
CA ALA A 44 -16.51 18.87 -1.73
C ALA A 44 -16.30 17.51 -1.06
N LEU A 45 -17.32 16.95 -0.41
CA LEU A 45 -17.25 15.62 0.21
C LEU A 45 -17.08 14.52 -0.84
N LEU A 46 -17.82 14.57 -1.95
CA LEU A 46 -17.70 13.62 -3.05
C LEU A 46 -16.30 13.68 -3.67
N LEU A 47 -15.80 14.89 -3.97
CA LEU A 47 -14.44 15.10 -4.47
C LEU A 47 -13.40 14.61 -3.48
N ALA A 48 -13.53 14.95 -2.20
CA ALA A 48 -12.62 14.48 -1.15
C ALA A 48 -12.64 12.95 -1.02
N ALA A 49 -13.79 12.31 -1.13
CA ALA A 49 -13.90 10.85 -1.09
C ALA A 49 -13.26 10.18 -2.31
N LEU A 50 -13.46 10.75 -3.52
CA LEU A 50 -12.83 10.26 -4.75
C LEU A 50 -11.31 10.44 -4.71
N LEU A 51 -10.84 11.62 -4.32
CA LEU A 51 -9.41 11.91 -4.15
C LEU A 51 -8.79 10.99 -3.10
N ALA A 52 -9.44 10.81 -1.95
CA ALA A 52 -8.96 9.90 -0.91
C ALA A 52 -8.94 8.43 -1.38
N ARG A 53 -9.88 8.01 -2.21
CA ARG A 53 -9.89 6.67 -2.80
C ARG A 53 -8.68 6.47 -3.72
N GLU A 54 -8.42 7.43 -4.59
CA GLU A 54 -7.30 7.36 -5.55
C GLU A 54 -5.94 7.44 -4.84
N TYR A 55 -5.81 8.31 -3.84
CA TYR A 55 -4.59 8.41 -3.02
C TYR A 55 -4.30 7.09 -2.27
N ARG A 56 -5.33 6.44 -1.71
CA ARG A 56 -5.16 5.15 -1.01
C ARG A 56 -4.64 4.04 -1.92
N VAL A 57 -5.14 3.99 -3.17
CA VAL A 57 -4.68 3.02 -4.17
C VAL A 57 -3.21 3.27 -4.51
N LEU A 58 -2.82 4.53 -4.70
CA LEU A 58 -1.43 4.89 -4.99
C LEU A 58 -0.47 4.47 -3.88
N LEU A 59 -0.80 4.75 -2.61
CA LEU A 59 0.04 4.35 -1.47
C LEU A 59 0.16 2.83 -1.35
N ALA A 60 -0.89 2.07 -1.69
CA ALA A 60 -0.83 0.61 -1.70
C ALA A 60 0.14 0.08 -2.75
N HIS A 61 0.16 0.67 -3.95
CA HIS A 61 1.10 0.31 -5.01
C HIS A 61 2.56 0.65 -4.66
N GLN A 62 2.82 1.79 -4.00
CA GLN A 62 4.17 2.14 -3.59
C GLN A 62 4.80 1.09 -2.66
N ARG A 63 4.04 0.54 -1.70
CA ARG A 63 4.53 -0.52 -0.80
C ARG A 63 4.89 -1.81 -1.53
N GLN A 64 4.13 -2.17 -2.57
CA GLN A 64 4.43 -3.33 -3.40
C GLN A 64 5.72 -3.11 -4.22
N LEU A 65 5.88 -1.91 -4.78
CA LEU A 65 7.08 -1.54 -5.53
C LEU A 65 8.32 -1.53 -4.63
N GLU A 66 8.23 -1.00 -3.41
CA GLU A 66 9.33 -1.04 -2.44
C GLU A 66 9.72 -2.47 -2.07
N HIS A 67 8.74 -3.36 -1.86
CA HIS A 67 9.02 -4.77 -1.57
C HIS A 67 9.71 -5.48 -2.74
N LEU A 68 9.22 -5.27 -3.97
CA LEU A 68 9.83 -5.83 -5.17
C LEU A 68 11.24 -5.29 -5.37
N ASN A 69 11.44 -3.98 -5.25
CA ASN A 69 12.76 -3.35 -5.40
C ASN A 69 13.76 -3.91 -4.38
N ARG A 70 13.32 -4.13 -3.13
CA ARG A 70 14.16 -4.76 -2.10
C ARG A 70 14.59 -6.18 -2.47
N LEU A 71 13.67 -7.00 -2.95
CA LEU A 71 13.99 -8.37 -3.40
C LEU A 71 14.88 -8.38 -4.64
N TYR A 72 14.66 -7.46 -5.59
CA TYR A 72 15.51 -7.28 -6.76
C TYR A 72 16.93 -6.87 -6.37
N ALA A 73 17.09 -5.97 -5.39
CA ALA A 73 18.39 -5.57 -4.88
C ALA A 73 19.15 -6.77 -4.27
N VAL A 74 18.48 -7.58 -3.45
CA VAL A 74 19.04 -8.83 -2.90
C VAL A 74 19.49 -9.77 -4.03
N LEU A 75 18.62 -10.04 -5.00
CA LEU A 75 18.91 -10.97 -6.09
C LEU A 75 20.08 -10.49 -6.96
N SER A 76 20.11 -9.19 -7.28
CA SER A 76 21.19 -8.57 -8.03
C SER A 76 22.52 -8.71 -7.31
N GLN A 77 22.54 -8.44 -6.00
CA GLN A 77 23.76 -8.53 -5.20
C GLN A 77 24.24 -9.98 -5.06
N VAL A 78 23.33 -10.93 -4.87
CA VAL A 78 23.65 -12.37 -4.87
C VAL A 78 24.25 -12.78 -6.22
N ASN A 79 23.64 -12.38 -7.34
CA ASN A 79 24.15 -12.71 -8.67
C ASN A 79 25.56 -12.14 -8.90
N GLN A 80 25.84 -10.92 -8.43
CA GLN A 80 27.20 -10.37 -8.50
C GLN A 80 28.20 -11.17 -7.66
N SER A 81 27.80 -11.63 -6.48
CA SER A 81 28.67 -12.45 -5.61
C SER A 81 28.94 -13.83 -6.19
N ILE A 82 27.96 -14.45 -6.87
CA ILE A 82 28.14 -15.76 -7.54
C ILE A 82 29.22 -15.68 -8.61
N VAL A 83 29.28 -14.59 -9.38
CA VAL A 83 30.25 -14.42 -10.46
C VAL A 83 31.67 -14.14 -9.94
N ARG A 84 31.78 -13.56 -8.73
CA ARG A 84 33.07 -13.14 -8.16
C ARG A 84 33.71 -14.20 -7.27
N GLU A 85 32.91 -15.05 -6.63
CA GLU A 85 33.38 -15.94 -5.58
C GLU A 85 33.37 -17.42 -6.03
N GLU A 86 34.56 -18.00 -6.17
CA GLU A 86 34.74 -19.42 -6.57
C GLU A 86 34.55 -20.40 -5.39
N ASP A 87 34.67 -19.91 -4.15
CA ASP A 87 34.50 -20.70 -2.93
C ASP A 87 33.01 -20.75 -2.52
N ARG A 88 32.41 -21.95 -2.63
CA ARG A 88 31.00 -22.20 -2.28
C ARG A 88 30.67 -21.83 -0.83
N GLY A 89 31.57 -22.08 0.11
CA GLY A 89 31.34 -21.77 1.53
C GLY A 89 31.29 -20.26 1.76
N ARG A 90 32.22 -19.51 1.15
CA ARG A 90 32.23 -18.04 1.20
C ARG A 90 31.01 -17.44 0.51
N LEU A 91 30.62 -17.98 -0.64
CA LEU A 91 29.42 -17.56 -1.37
C LEU A 91 28.16 -17.73 -0.52
N PHE A 92 27.97 -18.87 0.12
CA PHE A 92 26.80 -19.11 0.98
C PHE A 92 26.75 -18.15 2.18
N GLN A 93 27.92 -17.87 2.78
CA GLN A 93 28.01 -16.90 3.87
C GLN A 93 27.66 -15.48 3.41
N GLU A 94 28.12 -15.09 2.23
CA GLU A 94 27.84 -13.78 1.63
C GLU A 94 26.35 -13.64 1.26
N ILE A 95 25.72 -14.69 0.71
CA ILE A 95 24.28 -14.72 0.42
C ILE A 95 23.46 -14.53 1.70
N CYS A 96 23.82 -15.23 2.78
CA CYS A 96 23.15 -15.05 4.07
C CYS A 96 23.28 -13.60 4.57
N ARG A 97 24.46 -12.98 4.44
CA ARG A 97 24.69 -11.58 4.81
C ARG A 97 23.84 -10.60 3.98
N ILE A 98 23.82 -10.76 2.66
CA ILE A 98 23.04 -9.91 1.74
C ILE A 98 21.54 -9.96 2.09
N ALA A 99 21.03 -11.14 2.46
CA ALA A 99 19.64 -11.29 2.89
C ALA A 99 19.32 -10.43 4.13
N LEU A 100 20.23 -10.33 5.09
CA LEU A 100 20.03 -9.47 6.26
C LEU A 100 20.13 -7.99 5.89
N GLU A 101 21.20 -7.61 5.19
CA GLU A 101 21.56 -6.21 4.93
C GLU A 101 20.61 -5.54 3.93
N PHE A 102 20.27 -6.21 2.84
CA PHE A 102 19.42 -5.68 1.78
C PHE A 102 17.99 -6.21 1.86
N GLY A 103 17.77 -7.44 2.34
CA GLY A 103 16.46 -8.08 2.37
C GLY A 103 15.58 -7.64 3.56
N GLY A 104 16.18 -7.06 4.60
CA GLY A 104 15.49 -6.69 5.85
C GLY A 104 15.12 -7.91 6.70
N PHE A 105 15.75 -9.06 6.48
CA PHE A 105 15.54 -10.28 7.26
C PHE A 105 16.35 -10.24 8.57
N ARG A 106 15.85 -10.88 9.63
CA ARG A 106 16.54 -10.95 10.95
C ARG A 106 17.46 -12.16 11.10
N LEU A 107 17.24 -13.19 10.27
CA LEU A 107 17.95 -14.45 10.25
C LEU A 107 17.89 -15.04 8.84
N ALA A 108 19.00 -15.57 8.35
CA ALA A 108 19.09 -16.35 7.11
C ALA A 108 20.08 -17.50 7.31
N TRP A 109 19.80 -18.67 6.73
CA TRP A 109 20.68 -19.83 6.78
C TRP A 109 20.56 -20.67 5.50
N ILE A 110 21.63 -21.39 5.18
CA ILE A 110 21.71 -22.31 4.05
C ILE A 110 22.08 -23.68 4.59
N GLY A 111 21.24 -24.67 4.32
CA GLY A 111 21.46 -26.07 4.66
C GLY A 111 21.91 -26.90 3.47
N GLY A 112 22.80 -27.86 3.72
CA GLY A 112 23.17 -28.93 2.81
C GLY A 112 22.68 -30.28 3.32
N VAL A 113 22.37 -31.18 2.41
CA VAL A 113 22.03 -32.56 2.75
C VAL A 113 23.31 -33.39 2.77
N ALA A 114 23.67 -33.92 3.93
CA ALA A 114 24.82 -34.79 4.12
C ALA A 114 24.40 -36.25 3.92
N GLY A 115 24.76 -36.81 2.77
CA GLY A 115 24.71 -38.25 2.49
C GLY A 115 23.31 -38.87 2.33
N VAL A 116 23.31 -40.17 2.02
CA VAL A 116 22.12 -40.99 1.73
C VAL A 116 21.20 -41.18 2.95
N GLU A 117 21.71 -40.91 4.15
CA GLU A 117 20.97 -41.05 5.43
C GLU A 117 20.21 -39.78 5.86
N GLY A 118 20.29 -38.67 5.10
CA GLY A 118 19.38 -37.53 5.26
C GLY A 118 19.70 -36.57 6.42
N GLY A 119 20.97 -36.41 6.79
CA GLY A 119 21.38 -35.40 7.77
C GLY A 119 21.36 -33.98 7.18
N LEU A 120 20.70 -33.03 7.86
CA LEU A 120 20.79 -31.60 7.52
C LEU A 120 22.06 -31.01 8.15
N THR A 121 22.94 -30.46 7.34
CA THR A 121 24.15 -29.74 7.79
C THR A 121 24.00 -28.27 7.45
N VAL A 122 24.28 -27.38 8.40
CA VAL A 122 24.26 -25.93 8.13
C VAL A 122 25.55 -25.57 7.41
N LEU A 123 25.44 -25.09 6.17
CA LEU A 123 26.56 -24.65 5.34
C LEU A 123 26.90 -23.18 5.55
N ALA A 124 25.90 -22.34 5.87
CA ALA A 124 26.08 -20.93 6.20
C ALA A 124 24.90 -20.41 7.04
N ALA A 125 25.15 -19.39 7.86
CA ALA A 125 24.10 -18.70 8.62
C ALA A 125 24.52 -17.27 8.98
N ALA A 126 23.52 -16.38 9.08
CA ALA A 126 23.69 -15.00 9.54
C ALA A 126 22.45 -14.54 10.33
N GLY A 127 22.66 -13.77 11.40
CA GLY A 127 21.60 -13.16 12.21
C GLY A 127 21.49 -13.64 13.65
N ALA A 128 20.49 -13.12 14.37
CA ALA A 128 20.32 -13.32 15.80
C ALA A 128 19.62 -14.66 16.13
N ALA A 129 20.30 -15.77 15.81
CA ALA A 129 20.32 -17.05 16.53
C ALA A 129 21.01 -18.14 15.67
N PRO A 130 22.35 -18.11 15.55
CA PRO A 130 23.09 -19.21 14.92
C PRO A 130 23.08 -20.49 15.79
N ALA A 131 22.72 -20.38 17.07
CA ALA A 131 22.83 -21.45 18.07
C ALA A 131 21.67 -22.47 18.06
N VAL A 132 20.60 -22.26 17.30
CA VAL A 132 19.38 -23.11 17.31
C VAL A 132 19.37 -24.15 16.18
N LEU A 133 20.21 -24.00 15.15
CA LEU A 133 20.16 -24.81 13.92
C LEU A 133 21.13 -26.00 13.90
N GLY A 134 21.78 -26.31 15.03
CA GLY A 134 22.72 -27.42 15.17
C GLY A 134 22.29 -28.39 16.28
N ARG A 135 21.27 -29.21 16.02
CA ARG A 135 21.02 -30.47 16.72
C ARG A 135 20.52 -31.51 15.73
#